data_AF-A0A3N7FWW7-F1
#
_entry.id   AF-A0A3N7FWW7-F1
#
_cell.length_a   1.000
_cell.length_b   1.000
_cell.length_c   1.000
_cell.angle_alpha   90.00
_cell.angle_beta   90.00
_cell.angle_gamma   90.00
#
_symmetry.space_group_name_H-M   'P 1'
#
loop_
_entity.id
_entity.type
_entity.pdbx_description
1 polymer ?
#
loop_
_entity_poly.entity_id
_entity_poly.type
_entity_poly.pdbx_seq_one_letter_code
_entity_poly.pdbx_strand_id
1 'polypeptide(L)'
;MELPNLQVLLLEQLSRIVCFSLGCYDFLFPHLEKLEVFECPKLITKFATTPNGSIRAQSEVSEVAEDSSTGCSAPISTCRTWTRNNGWYVVKEMKEGGEGRWW
;
A
#
# COMPACT_ATOMS: atom_id res chain seq x y z
N MET A 1 0.26 -6.24 17.12
CA MET A 1 1.42 -7.12 16.83
C MET A 1 2.55 -6.25 16.28
N GLU A 2 3.80 -6.63 16.49
CA GLU A 2 4.95 -5.82 16.06
C GLU A 2 5.92 -6.67 15.23
N LEU A 3 6.50 -6.05 14.19
CA LEU A 3 7.58 -6.62 13.38
C LEU A 3 8.84 -5.76 13.60
N PRO A 4 9.56 -5.96 14.71
CA PRO A 4 10.57 -5.01 15.17
C PRO A 4 11.77 -4.91 14.24
N ASN A 5 12.11 -5.96 13.49
CA ASN A 5 13.30 -5.96 12.64
C ASN A 5 12.98 -5.73 11.15
N LEU A 6 11.71 -5.51 10.78
CA LEU A 6 11.34 -5.30 9.38
C LEU A 6 11.72 -3.89 8.94
N GLN A 7 12.68 -3.80 8.02
CA GLN A 7 13.16 -2.54 7.45
C GLN A 7 12.50 -2.21 6.12
N VAL A 8 12.16 -3.22 5.33
CA VAL A 8 11.61 -3.05 3.98
C VAL A 8 10.37 -3.91 3.82
N LEU A 9 9.28 -3.30 3.35
CA LEU A 9 8.04 -3.99 2.98
C LEU A 9 7.65 -3.62 1.55
N LEU A 10 7.65 -4.60 0.65
CA LEU A 10 7.25 -4.44 -0.76
C LEU A 10 6.01 -5.29 -1.02
N LEU A 11 4.95 -4.67 -1.53
CA LEU A 11 3.72 -5.31 -1.97
C LEU A 11 3.53 -4.97 -3.44
N GLU A 12 3.89 -5.90 -4.32
CA GLU A 12 3.95 -5.66 -5.76
C GLU A 12 3.06 -6.68 -6.50
N GLN A 13 2.22 -6.19 -7.41
CA GLN A 13 1.41 -6.99 -8.33
C GLN A 13 0.45 -7.99 -7.65
N LEU A 14 0.06 -7.71 -6.42
CA LEU A 14 -0.85 -8.57 -5.66
C LEU A 14 -2.31 -8.26 -6.01
N SER A 15 -2.75 -8.75 -7.16
CA SER A 15 -4.11 -8.52 -7.71
C SER A 15 -5.27 -9.03 -6.84
N ARG A 16 -4.99 -9.99 -5.95
CA ARG A 16 -6.00 -10.66 -5.11
C ARG A 16 -5.84 -10.43 -3.62
N ILE A 17 -4.75 -9.80 -3.16
CA ILE A 17 -4.56 -9.56 -1.73
C ILE A 17 -5.58 -8.51 -1.27
N VAL A 18 -6.31 -8.84 -0.21
CA VAL A 18 -7.29 -7.93 0.40
C VAL A 18 -6.69 -7.28 1.63
N CYS A 19 -6.05 -8.06 2.50
CA CYS A 19 -5.42 -7.58 3.72
C CYS A 19 -3.97 -8.07 3.81
N PHE A 20 -3.09 -7.24 4.36
CA PHE A 20 -1.72 -7.62 4.71
C PHE A 20 -1.68 -8.71 5.79
N SER A 21 -2.63 -8.67 6.74
CA SER A 21 -2.75 -9.65 7.82
C SER A 21 -4.15 -10.23 7.89
N LEU A 22 -4.24 -11.57 8.01
CA LEU A 22 -5.48 -12.22 8.40
C LEU A 22 -5.63 -12.09 9.92
N GLY A 23 -6.64 -11.37 10.40
CA GLY A 23 -7.01 -11.36 11.82
C GLY A 23 -7.24 -10.02 12.50
N CYS A 24 -7.45 -8.92 11.76
CA CYS A 24 -7.76 -7.60 12.38
C CYS A 24 -6.71 -7.12 13.39
N TYR A 25 -5.46 -7.60 13.29
CA TYR A 25 -4.39 -7.15 14.15
C TYR A 25 -3.71 -5.95 13.51
N ASP A 26 -3.57 -4.90 14.30
CA ASP A 26 -2.69 -3.79 13.96
C ASP A 26 -1.23 -4.27 13.98
N PHE A 27 -0.53 -4.02 12.88
CA PHE A 27 0.91 -4.25 12.81
C PHE A 27 1.64 -2.93 12.97
N LEU A 28 2.62 -2.90 13.88
CA LEU A 28 3.57 -1.81 14.01
C LEU A 28 4.91 -2.23 13.42
N PHE A 29 5.51 -1.30 12.66
CA PHE A 29 6.82 -1.46 12.05
C PHE A 29 7.76 -0.36 12.56
N PRO A 30 8.34 -0.53 13.77
CA PRO A 30 9.14 0.49 14.43
C PRO A 30 10.47 0.80 13.71
N HIS A 31 10.99 -0.14 12.91
CA HIS A 31 12.25 0.00 12.17
C HIS A 31 12.06 0.05 10.64
N LEU A 32 10.84 0.24 10.15
CA LEU A 32 10.60 0.35 8.70
C LEU A 32 11.30 1.59 8.13
N GLU A 33 12.07 1.37 7.08
CA GLU A 33 12.76 2.40 6.30
C GLU A 33 12.08 2.64 4.96
N LYS A 34 11.51 1.59 4.36
CA LYS A 34 10.82 1.65 3.06
C LYS A 34 9.53 0.81 3.06
N LEU A 35 8.46 1.39 2.53
CA LEU A 35 7.21 0.70 2.19
C LEU A 35 6.85 1.03 0.74
N GLU A 36 6.57 0.01 -0.05
CA GLU A 36 6.10 0.16 -1.42
C GLU A 36 4.84 -0.69 -1.62
N VAL A 37 3.79 -0.04 -2.11
CA VAL A 37 2.58 -0.70 -2.59
C VAL A 37 2.46 -0.36 -4.05
N PHE A 38 2.46 -1.38 -4.89
CA PHE A 38 2.42 -1.26 -6.35
C PHE A 38 1.46 -2.32 -6.90
N GLU A 39 0.52 -1.92 -7.76
CA GLU A 39 -0.43 -2.83 -8.41
C GLU A 39 -1.16 -3.82 -7.47
N CYS A 40 -1.60 -3.31 -6.32
CA CYS A 40 -2.41 -4.04 -5.33
C CYS A 40 -3.84 -3.46 -5.28
N PRO A 41 -4.71 -3.72 -6.27
CA PRO A 41 -6.00 -3.04 -6.44
C PRO A 41 -7.05 -3.40 -5.38
N LYS A 42 -6.92 -4.56 -4.74
CA LYS A 42 -7.88 -5.05 -3.73
C LYS A 42 -7.41 -4.83 -2.29
N LEU A 43 -6.21 -4.28 -2.10
CA LEU A 43 -5.62 -4.09 -0.78
C LEU A 43 -6.36 -2.97 -0.03
N ILE A 44 -7.01 -3.32 1.08
CA ILE A 44 -7.74 -2.39 1.95
C ILE A 44 -6.97 -2.01 3.23
N THR A 45 -5.77 -2.58 3.42
CA THR A 45 -4.90 -2.24 4.55
C THR A 45 -4.49 -0.77 4.49
N LYS A 46 -4.83 -0.01 5.54
CA LYS A 46 -4.43 1.38 5.71
C LYS A 46 -3.06 1.43 6.37
N PHE A 47 -2.08 2.02 5.69
CA PHE A 47 -0.77 2.31 6.26
C PHE A 47 -0.73 3.77 6.71
N ALA A 48 -0.42 3.99 7.98
CA ALA A 48 -0.35 5.33 8.56
C ALA A 48 0.96 5.51 9.34
N THR A 49 1.54 6.70 9.25
CA THR A 49 2.69 7.07 10.07
C THR A 49 2.22 7.35 11.49
N THR A 50 2.88 6.77 12.49
CA THR A 50 2.63 7.07 13.90
C THR A 50 3.40 8.34 14.32
N PRO A 51 3.01 9.01 15.42
CA PRO A 51 3.77 10.16 15.94
C PRO A 51 5.24 9.85 16.25
N ASN A 52 5.56 8.58 16.50
CA ASN A 52 6.93 8.12 16.76
C ASN A 52 7.74 7.81 15.49
N GLY A 53 7.25 8.22 14.31
CA GLY A 53 7.95 8.01 13.03
C GLY A 53 7.96 6.57 12.53
N SER A 54 7.08 5.71 13.05
CA SER A 54 6.91 4.32 12.61
C SER A 54 5.73 4.17 11.66
N ILE A 55 5.59 3.04 10.97
CA ILE A 55 4.36 2.72 10.21
C ILE A 55 3.46 1.82 11.05
N ARG A 56 2.16 2.07 10.99
CA ARG A 56 1.09 1.19 11.45
C ARG A 56 0.29 0.71 10.25
N ALA A 57 0.12 -0.60 10.10
CA ALA A 57 -0.85 -1.20 9.19
C ALA A 57 -2.12 -1.55 9.96
N GLN A 58 -3.25 -1.04 9.49
CA GLN A 58 -4.59 -1.25 10.06
C GLN A 58 -5.49 -1.85 8.99
N SER A 59 -6.17 -2.95 9.32
CA SER A 59 -7.20 -3.52 8.46
C SER A 59 -8.56 -3.10 9.02
N GLU A 60 -9.33 -2.34 8.25
CA GLU A 60 -10.73 -2.06 8.59
C GLU A 60 -11.55 -3.25 8.10
N VAL A 61 -12.19 -3.98 9.01
CA VAL A 61 -13.32 -4.86 8.61
C VAL A 61 -14.48 -3.91 8.36
N SER A 62 -14.81 -3.70 7.09
CA SER A 62 -16.09 -3.07 6.76
C SER A 62 -17.19 -4.01 7.20
N GLU A 63 -17.92 -3.65 8.25
CA GLU A 63 -19.32 -4.05 8.34
C GLU A 63 -20.03 -3.47 7.11
N VAL A 64 -20.69 -4.36 6.36
CA VAL A 64 -21.42 -4.03 5.13
C VAL A 64 -22.41 -2.89 5.40
N ALA A 65 -22.28 -1.79 4.67
CA ALA A 65 -23.39 -0.93 4.33
C ALA A 65 -23.57 -1.00 2.81
N GLU A 66 -24.73 -1.51 2.40
CA GLU A 66 -25.14 -1.62 1.01
C GLU A 66 -25.36 -0.25 0.37
N ASP A 67 -25.20 -0.22 -0.95
CA ASP A 67 -25.66 0.77 -1.91
C ASP A 67 -25.27 2.24 -1.70
N SER A 68 -24.11 2.59 -2.27
CA SER A 68 -24.02 3.86 -3.00
C SER A 68 -23.10 3.72 -4.21
N SER A 69 -23.72 3.57 -5.38
CA SER A 69 -23.08 3.76 -6.67
C SER A 69 -22.65 5.21 -6.81
N THR A 70 -21.45 5.54 -6.31
CA THR A 70 -20.66 6.63 -6.87
C THR A 70 -19.63 5.99 -7.80
N GLY A 71 -19.78 6.22 -9.10
CA GLY A 71 -18.91 5.66 -10.12
C GLY A 71 -17.45 5.95 -9.80
N CYS A 72 -16.69 4.92 -9.43
CA CYS A 72 -15.26 5.02 -9.24
C CYS A 72 -14.62 4.85 -10.62
N SER A 73 -14.29 5.97 -11.25
CA SER A 73 -13.35 6.01 -12.38
C SER A 73 -12.16 5.10 -12.08
N ALA A 74 -11.85 4.22 -13.04
CA ALA A 74 -10.66 3.38 -13.26
C ALA A 74 -9.65 3.23 -12.09
N PRO A 75 -9.13 2.01 -11.85
CA PRO A 75 -8.32 1.71 -10.67
C PRO A 75 -7.18 2.73 -10.56
N ILE A 76 -7.24 3.57 -9.52
CA ILE A 76 -6.11 4.38 -9.10
C ILE A 76 -4.98 3.37 -8.93
N SER A 77 -3.97 3.40 -9.79
CA SER A 77 -2.83 2.51 -9.61
C SER A 77 -2.35 2.72 -8.18
N THR A 78 -2.30 1.65 -7.39
CA THR A 78 -2.07 1.76 -5.93
C THR A 78 -0.62 2.08 -5.59
N CYS A 79 0.11 2.70 -6.53
CA CYS A 79 1.50 3.09 -6.50
C CYS A 79 1.72 4.16 -5.42
N ARG A 80 1.99 3.70 -4.20
CA ARG A 80 2.28 4.55 -3.05
C ARG A 80 3.56 4.05 -2.41
N THR A 81 4.50 4.96 -2.25
CA THR A 81 5.77 4.67 -1.62
C THR A 81 5.91 5.54 -0.38
N TRP A 82 6.43 4.95 0.68
CA TRP A 82 6.80 5.65 1.89
C TRP A 82 8.25 5.34 2.23
N THR A 83 8.94 6.35 2.74
CA THR A 83 10.24 6.16 3.39
C THR A 83 10.27 6.87 4.73
N ARG A 84 11.07 6.38 5.66
CA ARG A 84 11.20 6.94 7.01
C ARG A 84 11.52 8.44 7.01
N ASN A 85 12.42 8.85 6.12
CA ASN A 85 12.94 10.22 6.11
C ASN A 85 12.07 11.17 5.27
N ASN A 86 11.36 10.68 4.26
CA ASN A 86 10.65 11.55 3.30
C ASN A 86 9.13 11.44 3.40
N GLY A 87 8.60 10.48 4.18
CA GLY A 87 7.17 10.22 4.24
C GLY A 87 6.61 9.62 2.95
N TRP A 88 5.32 9.87 2.69
CA TRP A 88 4.58 9.34 1.54
C TRP A 88 4.84 10.17 0.28
N TYR A 89 5.15 9.49 -0.83
CA TYR A 89 5.22 10.07 -2.16
C TYR A 89 4.67 9.10 -3.21
N VAL A 90 4.23 9.65 -4.34
CA VAL A 90 3.73 8.88 -5.48
C VAL A 90 4.86 8.72 -6.48
N VAL A 91 5.13 7.48 -6.88
CA VAL A 91 6.00 7.22 -8.03
C VAL A 91 5.20 7.56 -9.28
N LYS A 92 5.61 8.61 -9.98
CA LYS A 92 5.09 8.89 -11.31
C LYS A 92 5.68 7.83 -12.23
N GLU A 93 4.84 6.98 -12.82
CA GLU A 93 5.27 6.12 -13.91
C GLU A 93 6.00 6.98 -14.96
N MET A 94 7.25 6.61 -15.27
CA MET A 94 7.82 7.00 -16.54
C MET A 94 6.95 6.34 -17.59
N LYS A 95 6.15 7.14 -18.31
CA LYS A 95 5.57 6.66 -19.57
C LYS A 95 6.74 6.23 -20.43
N GLU A 96 6.86 4.92 -20.66
CA GLU A 96 7.72 4.41 -21.72
C GLU A 96 7.15 4.93 -23.04
N GLY A 97 7.66 6.09 -23.44
CA GLY A 97 7.29 6.74 -24.68
C GLY A 97 7.99 6.04 -25.83
N GLY A 98 7.21 5.34 -26.66
CA GLY A 98 7.47 5.23 -28.09
C GLY A 98 8.56 4.25 -28.53
N GLU A 99 8.11 3.11 -29.06
CA GLU A 99 8.67 2.41 -30.22
C GLU A 99 10.20 2.21 -30.25
N GLY A 100 10.69 1.25 -29.45
CA GLY A 100 11.94 0.54 -29.73
C GLY A 100 11.61 -0.90 -30.17
N ARG A 101 11.63 -1.14 -31.49
CA ARG A 101 11.55 -2.48 -32.08
C ARG A 101 12.63 -3.38 -31.47
N TRP A 102 12.22 -4.52 -30.93
CA TRP A 102 13.12 -5.65 -30.64
C TRP A 102 12.94 -6.72 -31.72
N TRP A 103 13.60 -6.50 -32.86
CA TRP A 103 14.13 -7.54 -33.74
C TRP A 103 15.51 -7.06 -34.21
#